data_AF-A0A2V7K2E1-F1
#
_entry.id   AF-A0A2V7K2E1-F1
#
_cell.length_a   1.000
_cell.length_b   1.000
_cell.length_c   1.000
_cell.angle_alpha   90.00
_cell.angle_beta   90.00
_cell.angle_gamma   90.00
#
_symmetry.space_group_name_H-M   'P 1'
#
loop_
_entity.id
_entity.type
_entity.pdbx_description
1 polymer ?
#
loop_
_entity_poly.entity_id
_entity_poly.type
_entity_poly.pdbx_seq_one_letter_code
_entity_poly.pdbx_strand_id
1 'polypeptide(L)'
;MPFTRDDIRDSVERAGDAHWDALRHHHEDAYPNPKPTPGDVCKAEAERLNGMGLGDAKDLELVETRVERVGDDVRLTHVFRYKPLGVRLLTEPFQGYR
;
A
#
# COMPACT_ATOMS: atom_id res chain seq x y z
N MET A 1 1.06 3.67 16.66
CA MET A 1 -0.34 4.01 16.37
C MET A 1 -0.62 3.28 15.09
N PRO A 2 -1.58 2.35 15.09
CA PRO A 2 -1.81 1.48 13.96
C PRO A 2 -2.06 2.30 12.70
N PHE A 3 -1.60 1.79 11.55
CA PHE A 3 -1.92 2.38 10.26
C PHE A 3 -3.42 2.34 10.03
N THR A 4 -3.94 3.42 9.46
CA THR A 4 -5.30 3.55 8.99
C THR A 4 -5.35 3.46 7.46
N ARG A 5 -6.56 3.31 6.92
CA ARG A 5 -6.80 3.41 5.47
C ARG A 5 -6.22 4.71 4.90
N ASP A 6 -6.40 5.83 5.59
CA ASP A 6 -5.93 7.13 5.12
C ASP A 6 -4.40 7.21 5.14
N ASP A 7 -3.72 6.63 6.15
CA ASP A 7 -2.26 6.59 6.16
C ASP A 7 -1.68 5.86 4.92
N ILE A 8 -2.33 4.76 4.51
CA ILE A 8 -1.93 4.03 3.31
C ILE A 8 -2.26 4.84 2.06
N ARG A 9 -3.45 5.43 1.95
CA ARG A 9 -3.82 6.29 0.83
C ARG A 9 -2.81 7.41 0.65
N ASP A 10 -2.54 8.17 1.72
CA ASP A 10 -1.63 9.30 1.70
C ASP A 10 -0.20 8.85 1.35
N SER A 11 0.22 7.64 1.76
CA SER A 11 1.51 7.07 1.37
C SER A 11 1.59 6.68 -0.12
N VAL A 12 0.48 6.26 -0.74
CA VAL A 12 0.40 6.01 -2.18
C VAL A 12 0.45 7.32 -2.94
N GLU A 13 -0.26 8.34 -2.48
CA GLU A 13 -0.21 9.70 -3.05
C GLU A 13 1.21 10.29 -2.98
N ARG A 14 1.94 10.06 -1.86
CA ARG A 14 3.35 10.45 -1.74
C ARG A 14 4.27 9.75 -2.76
N ALA A 15 3.93 8.55 -3.21
CA ALA A 15 4.68 7.85 -4.26
C ALA A 15 4.43 8.47 -5.65
N GLY A 16 3.28 9.14 -5.83
CA GLY A 16 2.91 9.89 -7.03
C GLY A 16 1.64 9.38 -7.73
N ASP A 17 1.05 10.24 -8.55
CA ASP A 17 -0.26 10.02 -9.20
C ASP A 17 -0.35 8.72 -10.00
N ALA A 18 0.74 8.28 -10.62
CA ALA A 18 0.78 7.02 -11.38
C ALA A 18 0.44 5.79 -10.52
N HIS A 19 0.79 5.81 -9.23
CA HIS A 19 0.48 4.73 -8.30
C HIS A 19 -0.99 4.75 -7.88
N TRP A 20 -1.56 5.95 -7.70
CA TRP A 20 -2.98 6.10 -7.44
C TRP A 20 -3.83 5.65 -8.64
N ASP A 21 -3.42 6.06 -9.84
CA ASP A 21 -4.05 5.65 -11.08
C ASP A 21 -4.02 4.14 -11.27
N ALA A 22 -2.91 3.47 -10.92
CA ALA A 22 -2.84 2.01 -10.96
C ALA A 22 -3.92 1.32 -10.10
N LEU A 23 -4.20 1.84 -8.89
CA LEU A 23 -5.30 1.32 -8.04
C LEU A 23 -6.67 1.58 -8.65
N ARG A 24 -6.89 2.77 -9.23
CA ARG A 24 -8.19 3.09 -9.86
C ARG A 24 -8.47 2.17 -11.04
N HIS A 25 -7.50 2.02 -11.93
CA HIS A 25 -7.63 1.13 -13.09
C HIS A 25 -7.83 -0.33 -12.67
N HIS A 26 -7.15 -0.79 -11.61
CA HIS A 26 -7.37 -2.15 -11.09
C HIS A 26 -8.84 -2.42 -10.73
N HIS A 27 -9.52 -1.43 -10.15
CA HIS A 27 -10.94 -1.53 -9.84
C HIS A 27 -11.83 -1.38 -11.09
N GLU A 28 -11.56 -0.35 -11.92
CA GLU A 28 -12.37 0.01 -13.09
C GLU A 28 -12.29 -1.02 -14.22
N ASP A 29 -11.12 -1.61 -14.48
CA ASP A 29 -10.88 -2.58 -15.56
C ASP A 29 -11.44 -3.98 -15.24
N ALA A 30 -11.91 -4.19 -14.00
CA ALA A 30 -12.37 -5.49 -13.55
C ALA A 30 -13.82 -5.83 -13.98
N TYR A 31 -14.53 -4.93 -14.64
CA TYR A 31 -15.92 -5.17 -15.04
C TYR A 31 -16.05 -6.39 -15.97
N PRO A 32 -17.02 -7.31 -15.76
CA PRO A 32 -18.18 -7.23 -14.85
C PRO A 32 -17.95 -7.75 -13.41
N ASN A 33 -16.75 -8.20 -13.04
CA ASN A 33 -16.44 -8.72 -11.71
C ASN A 33 -15.69 -7.66 -10.89
N PRO A 34 -16.40 -6.76 -10.17
CA PRO A 34 -15.76 -5.63 -9.50
C PRO A 34 -14.70 -6.12 -8.51
N LYS A 35 -13.46 -5.67 -8.72
CA LYS A 35 -12.36 -5.85 -7.76
C LYS A 35 -12.51 -4.88 -6.59
N PRO A 36 -11.79 -5.09 -5.48
CA PRO A 36 -11.80 -4.18 -4.34
C PRO A 36 -11.56 -2.73 -4.77
N THR A 37 -12.25 -1.78 -4.14
CA THR A 37 -12.02 -0.36 -4.44
C THR A 37 -10.61 0.03 -3.98
N PRO A 38 -10.01 1.12 -4.51
CA PRO A 38 -8.76 1.65 -3.98
C PRO A 38 -8.79 1.84 -2.45
N GLY A 39 -9.95 2.21 -1.90
CA GLY A 39 -10.16 2.34 -0.46
C GLY A 39 -10.12 1.00 0.28
N ASP A 40 -10.68 -0.06 -0.29
CA ASP A 40 -10.65 -1.42 0.29
C ASP A 40 -9.22 -1.98 0.26
N VAL A 41 -8.48 -1.77 -0.83
CA VAL A 41 -7.06 -2.14 -0.94
C VAL A 41 -6.25 -1.42 0.15
N CYS A 42 -6.42 -0.11 0.32
CA CYS A 42 -5.73 0.66 1.36
C CYS A 42 -6.08 0.18 2.77
N LYS A 43 -7.34 -0.20 3.02
CA LYS A 43 -7.78 -0.75 4.29
C LYS A 43 -7.14 -2.12 4.56
N ALA A 44 -7.15 -3.01 3.57
CA ALA A 44 -6.55 -4.34 3.68
C ALA A 44 -5.04 -4.25 3.96
N GLU A 45 -4.33 -3.32 3.32
CA GLU A 45 -2.91 -3.12 3.59
C GLU A 45 -2.64 -2.55 4.97
N ALA A 46 -3.48 -1.63 5.46
CA ALA A 46 -3.35 -1.15 6.82
C ALA A 46 -3.47 -2.30 7.83
N GLU A 47 -4.48 -3.17 7.67
CA GLU A 47 -4.68 -4.37 8.50
C GLU A 47 -3.48 -5.33 8.39
N ARG A 48 -2.98 -5.58 7.18
CA ARG A 48 -1.82 -6.45 6.93
C ARG A 48 -0.55 -5.94 7.61
N LEU A 49 -0.22 -4.65 7.42
CA LEU A 49 0.96 -4.03 8.02
C LEU A 49 0.87 -3.98 9.54
N ASN A 50 -0.32 -3.72 10.08
CA ASN A 50 -0.56 -3.78 11.53
C ASN A 50 -0.40 -5.21 12.06
N GLY A 51 -0.89 -6.22 11.33
CA GLY A 51 -0.70 -7.64 11.67
C GLY A 51 0.77 -8.07 11.66
N MET A 52 1.62 -7.43 10.86
CA MET A 52 3.08 -7.61 10.87
C MET A 52 3.80 -6.83 11.98
N GLY A 53 3.07 -6.06 12.79
CA GLY A 53 3.62 -5.20 13.85
C GLY A 53 4.26 -3.90 13.37
N LEU A 54 4.13 -3.57 12.07
CA LEU A 54 4.77 -2.39 11.48
C LEU A 54 4.07 -1.08 11.85
N GLY A 55 2.77 -1.11 12.17
CA GLY A 55 2.02 0.08 12.62
C GLY A 55 2.42 0.58 14.01
N ASP A 56 2.94 -0.29 14.87
CA ASP A 56 3.36 0.09 16.22
C ASP A 56 4.87 0.21 16.38
N ALA A 57 5.63 -0.07 15.32
CA ALA A 57 7.08 0.07 15.27
C ALA A 57 7.49 1.55 15.27
N LYS A 58 7.82 2.10 16.45
CA LYS A 58 8.19 3.51 16.64
C LYS A 58 9.43 3.95 15.85
N ASP A 59 10.34 3.01 15.61
CA ASP A 59 11.58 3.24 14.86
C ASP A 59 11.38 3.20 13.35
N LEU A 60 10.20 2.78 12.88
CA LEU A 60 9.84 2.79 11.47
C LEU A 60 8.94 3.97 11.15
N GLU A 61 9.07 4.47 9.93
CA GLU A 61 8.25 5.53 9.36
C GLU A 61 7.84 5.10 7.95
N LEU A 62 6.54 5.05 7.68
CA LEU A 62 6.04 4.75 6.33
C LEU A 62 6.26 5.96 5.41
N VAL A 63 7.24 5.84 4.52
CA VAL A 63 7.63 6.92 3.61
C VAL A 63 6.65 6.99 2.44
N GLU A 64 6.49 5.89 1.71
CA GLU A 64 5.67 5.81 0.51
C GLU A 64 5.21 4.37 0.28
N THR A 65 4.11 4.22 -0.46
CA THR A 65 3.63 2.92 -0.94
C THR A 65 3.64 2.92 -2.45
N ARG A 66 4.43 2.03 -3.04
CA ARG A 66 4.54 1.86 -4.48
C ARG A 66 3.52 0.85 -4.94
N VAL A 67 2.72 1.25 -5.92
CA VAL A 67 1.75 0.39 -6.60
C VAL A 67 2.25 0.09 -8.01
N GLU A 68 2.40 -1.18 -8.34
CA GLU A 68 2.76 -1.65 -9.68
C GLU A 68 1.61 -2.45 -10.27
N ARG A 69 1.28 -2.22 -11.55
CA ARG A 69 0.32 -3.08 -12.26
C ARG A 69 1.00 -4.36 -12.73
N VAL A 70 0.37 -5.49 -12.47
CA VAL A 70 0.84 -6.83 -12.86
C VAL A 70 -0.30 -7.57 -13.53
N GLY A 71 -0.35 -7.49 -14.85
CA GLY A 71 -1.52 -7.95 -15.61
C GLY A 71 -2.76 -7.17 -15.18
N ASP A 72 -3.78 -7.89 -14.71
CA ASP A 72 -5.01 -7.28 -14.21
C ASP A 72 -4.94 -6.99 -12.69
N ASP A 73 -3.90 -7.40 -11.99
CA ASP A 73 -3.75 -7.21 -10.54
C ASP A 73 -2.81 -6.03 -10.22
N VAL A 74 -2.76 -5.64 -8.95
CA VAL A 74 -1.81 -4.67 -8.41
C VAL A 74 -0.90 -5.32 -7.38
N ARG A 75 0.35 -4.91 -7.42
CA ARG A 75 1.39 -5.28 -6.47
C ARG A 75 1.77 -4.06 -5.66
N LEU A 76 1.64 -4.15 -4.33
CA LEU A 76 2.01 -3.06 -3.43
C LEU A 76 3.31 -3.39 -2.70
N THR A 77 4.18 -2.40 -2.63
CA THR A 77 5.44 -2.45 -1.88
C THR A 77 5.57 -1.21 -1.03
N HIS A 78 5.76 -1.38 0.27
CA HIS A 78 5.90 -0.24 1.19
C HIS A 78 7.36 0.07 1.43
N VAL A 79 7.69 1.35 1.39
CA VAL A 79 9.01 1.85 1.74
C VAL A 79 8.94 2.44 3.14
N PHE A 80 9.69 1.84 4.06
CA PHE A 80 9.86 2.32 5.42
C PHE A 80 11.22 2.96 5.58
N ARG A 81 11.30 4.04 6.37
CA ARG A 81 12.56 4.55 6.90
C ARG A 81 12.77 3.99 8.29
N TYR A 82 13.91 3.35 8.52
CA TYR A 82 14.37 3.00 9.86
C TYR A 82 15.13 4.18 10.47
N LYS A 83 14.49 4.87 11.41
CA LYS A 83 14.97 6.15 11.98
C LYS A 83 16.38 6.05 12.58
N PRO A 84 16.75 5.00 13.34
CA PRO A 84 18.06 4.94 13.99
C PRO A 84 19.25 4.93 13.02
N LEU A 85 19.08 4.36 11.82
CA LEU A 85 20.16 4.27 10.82
C LEU A 85 19.90 5.14 9.58
N GLY A 86 18.71 5.76 9.47
CA GLY A 86 18.30 6.54 8.30
C GLY A 86 18.13 5.73 7.01
N VAL A 87 18.19 4.40 7.08
CA VAL A 87 18.11 3.49 5.92
C VAL A 87 16.67 3.27 5.48
N ARG A 88 16.48 2.92 4.21
CA ARG A 88 15.19 2.53 3.64
C ARG A 88 15.05 1.02 3.60
N LEU A 89 13.92 0.52 4.07
CA LEU A 89 13.52 -0.87 4.06
C LEU A 89 12.32 -1.01 3.15
N LEU A 90 12.25 -2.12 2.41
CA LEU A 90 11.10 -2.44 1.57
C LEU A 90 10.41 -3.67 2.16
N THR A 91 9.09 -3.66 2.21
CA THR A 91 8.35 -4.89 2.47
C THR A 91 8.45 -5.82 1.28
N GLU A 92 8.18 -7.11 1.50
CA GLU A 92 7.90 -7.99 0.36
C GLU A 92 6.69 -7.47 -0.43
N PRO A 93 6.73 -7.54 -1.77
CA PRO A 93 5.60 -7.11 -2.58
C PRO A 93 4.38 -8.01 -2.36
N PHE A 94 3.23 -7.42 -2.08
CA PHE A 94 1.98 -8.16 -1.87
C PHE A 94 1.00 -7.94 -3.03
N GLN A 95 0.28 -9.01 -3.39
CA GLN A 95 -0.72 -9.11 -4.47
C GLN A 95 -1.93 -9.90 -3.97
N GLY A 96 -3.00 -9.95 -4.77
CA GLY A 96 -4.15 -10.81 -4.48
C GLY A 96 -5.23 -10.14 -3.63
N TYR A 97 -5.42 -8.84 -3.78
CA TYR A 97 -6.59 -8.15 -3.25
C TYR A 97 -7.83 -8.67 -3.98
N ARG A 98 -8.75 -9.29 -3.24
CA ARG A 98 -9.95 -9.95 -3.74
C ARG A 98 -11.16 -9.59 -2.90
#